data_AF-A0A0R0M126-F1
#
_entry.id   AF-A0A0R0M126-F1
#
_cell.length_a   1.000
_cell.length_b   1.000
_cell.length_c   1.000
_cell.angle_alpha   90.00
_cell.angle_beta   90.00
_cell.angle_gamma   90.00
#
_symmetry.space_group_name_H-M   'P 1'
#
loop_
_entity.id
_entity.type
_entity.pdbx_description
1 polymer ?
#
loop_
_entity_poly.entity_id
_entity_poly.type
_entity_poly.pdbx_seq_one_letter_code
_entity_poly.pdbx_strand_id
1 'polypeptide(L)'
;MSLIKITTPNPFQIFSLSESFDIDKNNLKYSYYNLMNQSKDEEQMKKINWAYSLLKNDLDRAKWLNNVYQNEETTTSLLKESDLSEILSLSELSDQNKRKLKKLINECKTNWNKPYYLERWRFLDAIDQRMGLLS
;
A
#
# COMPACT_ATOMS: atom_id res chain seq x y z
N MET A 1 -17.17 -28.57 10.84
CA MET A 1 -15.89 -28.27 10.16
C MET A 1 -15.56 -26.82 10.43
N SER A 2 -14.67 -26.56 11.37
CA SER A 2 -14.25 -25.19 11.70
C SER A 2 -13.20 -24.76 10.68
N LEU A 3 -13.53 -23.76 9.85
CA LEU A 3 -12.54 -23.08 9.02
C LEU A 3 -11.52 -22.46 9.97
N ILE A 4 -10.30 -22.98 9.97
CA ILE A 4 -9.17 -22.33 10.63
C ILE A 4 -9.01 -20.99 9.93
N LYS A 5 -9.48 -19.90 10.56
CA LYS A 5 -9.09 -18.56 10.15
C LYS A 5 -7.58 -18.49 10.34
N ILE A 6 -6.84 -18.62 9.25
CA ILE A 6 -5.43 -18.26 9.23
C ILE A 6 -5.42 -16.76 9.50
N THR A 7 -5.28 -16.37 10.76
CA THR A 7 -5.05 -14.98 11.13
C THR A 7 -3.71 -14.60 10.56
N THR A 8 -3.72 -13.89 9.43
CA THR A 8 -2.51 -13.32 8.83
C THR A 8 -1.77 -12.56 9.93
N PRO A 9 -0.48 -12.86 10.18
CA PRO A 9 0.26 -12.21 11.26
C PRO A 9 0.32 -10.71 11.00
N ASN A 10 0.20 -9.91 12.06
CA ASN A 10 0.26 -8.47 11.95
C ASN A 10 1.67 -8.05 11.50
N PRO A 11 1.81 -7.37 10.34
CA PRO A 11 3.12 -7.04 9.78
C PRO A 11 3.87 -6.03 10.67
N PHE A 12 3.18 -5.17 11.41
CA PHE A 12 3.82 -4.21 12.32
C PHE A 12 4.49 -4.91 13.50
N GLN A 13 3.88 -5.97 14.02
CA GLN A 13 4.42 -6.76 15.13
C GLN A 13 5.73 -7.46 14.75
N ILE A 14 5.88 -7.90 13.49
CA ILE A 14 7.11 -8.53 12.99
C ILE A 14 8.31 -7.58 13.14
N PHE A 15 8.11 -6.27 12.97
CA PHE A 15 9.17 -5.26 13.08
C PHE A 15 9.14 -4.47 14.38
N SER A 16 8.31 -4.86 15.35
CA SER A 16 8.10 -4.12 16.60
C SER A 16 7.75 -2.64 16.37
N LEU A 17 6.94 -2.37 15.34
CA LEU A 17 6.47 -1.03 15.00
C LEU A 17 5.05 -0.79 15.55
N SER A 18 4.73 0.48 15.80
CA SER A 18 3.35 0.89 16.08
C SER A 18 2.51 0.85 14.79
N GLU A 19 1.27 0.40 14.89
CA GLU A 19 0.30 0.39 13.79
C GLU A 19 -0.07 1.81 13.37
N SER A 20 0.67 2.34 12.42
CA SER A 20 0.57 3.73 11.98
C SER A 20 0.86 3.83 10.49
N PHE A 21 0.22 4.80 9.84
CA PHE A 21 0.50 5.07 8.43
C PHE A 21 1.86 5.73 8.23
N ASP A 22 2.27 6.59 9.16
CA ASP A 22 3.59 7.22 9.12
C ASP A 22 4.58 6.40 9.95
N ILE A 23 5.47 5.69 9.26
CA ILE A 23 6.49 4.85 9.89
C ILE A 23 7.87 5.33 9.46
N ASP A 24 8.86 5.16 10.34
CA ASP A 24 10.26 5.35 9.99
C ASP A 24 10.71 4.25 9.01
N LYS A 25 10.78 4.59 7.72
CA LYS A 25 11.21 3.67 6.66
C LYS A 25 12.68 3.26 6.78
N ASN A 26 13.54 4.08 7.39
CA ASN A 26 14.93 3.74 7.62
C ASN A 26 15.03 2.68 8.72
N ASN A 27 14.28 2.86 9.82
CA ASN A 27 14.20 1.86 10.87
C ASN A 27 13.58 0.55 10.35
N LEU A 28 12.51 0.61 9.54
CA LEU A 28 11.94 -0.59 8.90
C LEU A 28 12.99 -1.33 8.06
N LYS A 29 13.75 -0.60 7.23
CA LYS A 29 14.81 -1.18 6.38
C LYS A 29 15.91 -1.82 7.24
N TYR A 30 16.34 -1.15 8.31
CA TYR A 30 17.34 -1.68 9.23
C TYR A 30 16.87 -2.98 9.90
N SER A 31 15.65 -2.97 10.46
CA SER A 31 15.03 -4.14 11.09
C SER A 31 14.86 -5.32 10.11
N TYR A 32 14.51 -5.04 8.85
CA TYR A 32 14.44 -6.05 7.80
C TYR A 32 15.76 -6.79 7.60
N TYR A 33 16.87 -6.08 7.39
CA TYR A 33 18.16 -6.74 7.18
C TYR A 33 18.63 -7.51 8.42
N ASN A 34 18.41 -6.98 9.62
CA ASN A 34 18.74 -7.67 10.86
C ASN A 34 17.98 -9.00 11.00
N LEU A 35 16.65 -8.97 10.82
CA LEU A 35 15.82 -10.17 10.92
C LEU A 35 16.15 -11.19 9.83
N MET A 36 16.40 -10.74 8.60
CA MET A 36 16.80 -11.62 7.49
C MET A 36 18.14 -12.30 7.75
N ASN A 37 19.12 -11.60 8.34
CA ASN A 37 20.43 -12.18 8.68
C ASN A 37 20.36 -13.19 9.82
N GLN A 38 19.39 -13.06 10.72
CA GLN A 38 19.19 -13.96 11.87
C GLN A 38 18.33 -15.18 11.54
N SER A 39 17.50 -15.07 10.49
CA SER A 39 16.56 -16.12 10.10
C SER A 39 17.28 -17.25 9.36
N LYS A 40 17.11 -18.49 9.86
CA LYS A 40 17.60 -19.72 9.21
C LYS A 40 16.47 -20.53 8.57
N ASP A 41 15.24 -20.15 8.85
CA ASP A 41 14.03 -20.82 8.41
C ASP A 41 13.41 -20.07 7.22
N GLU A 42 13.11 -20.81 6.15
CA GLU A 42 12.56 -20.24 4.92
C GLU A 42 11.15 -19.65 5.14
N GLU A 43 10.35 -20.27 6.02
CA GLU A 43 9.00 -19.78 6.32
C GLU A 43 9.06 -18.43 7.05
N GLN A 44 9.97 -18.29 8.03
CA GLN A 44 10.25 -17.04 8.70
C GLN A 44 10.73 -15.96 7.72
N MET A 45 11.64 -16.29 6.80
CA MET A 45 12.11 -15.36 5.76
C MET A 45 10.96 -14.90 4.85
N LYS A 46 10.05 -15.81 4.45
CA LYS A 46 8.85 -15.46 3.68
C LYS A 46 7.95 -14.49 4.44
N LYS A 47 7.73 -14.71 5.74
CA LYS A 47 6.95 -13.80 6.60
C LYS A 47 7.58 -12.41 6.69
N ILE A 48 8.90 -12.33 6.87
CA ILE A 48 9.65 -11.07 6.92
C ILE A 48 9.57 -10.33 5.58
N ASN A 49 9.81 -11.03 4.46
CA ASN A 49 9.74 -10.45 3.12
C ASN A 49 8.35 -9.89 2.79
N TRP A 50 7.30 -10.66 3.13
CA TRP A 50 5.92 -10.22 2.95
C TRP A 50 5.62 -8.96 3.77
N ALA A 51 5.92 -8.98 5.08
CA ALA A 51 5.64 -7.86 5.97
C ALA A 51 6.43 -6.61 5.57
N TYR A 52 7.69 -6.76 5.17
CA TYR A 52 8.51 -5.65 4.69
C TYR A 52 7.95 -5.05 3.40
N SER A 53 7.55 -5.89 2.45
CA SER A 53 6.98 -5.42 1.18
C SER A 53 5.69 -4.63 1.40
N LEU A 54 4.80 -5.15 2.26
CA LEU A 54 3.55 -4.48 2.65
C LEU A 54 3.81 -3.15 3.34
N LEU A 55 4.69 -3.13 4.36
CA LEU A 55 4.95 -1.90 5.13
C LEU A 55 5.79 -0.89 4.36
N LYS A 56 6.60 -1.29 3.39
CA LYS A 56 7.41 -0.36 2.58
C LYS A 56 6.53 0.43 1.60
N ASN A 57 5.49 -0.20 1.06
CA ASN A 57 4.55 0.42 0.13
C ASN A 57 3.48 1.21 0.90
N ASP A 58 3.37 2.52 0.64
CA ASP A 58 2.43 3.37 1.37
C ASP A 58 0.96 2.97 1.08
N LEU A 59 0.63 2.60 -0.16
CA LEU A 59 -0.73 2.20 -0.54
C LEU A 59 -1.14 0.88 0.14
N ASP A 60 -0.25 -0.12 0.15
CA ASP A 60 -0.56 -1.41 0.79
C ASP A 60 -0.64 -1.29 2.31
N ARG A 61 0.24 -0.48 2.92
CA ARG A 61 0.13 -0.13 4.34
C ARG A 61 -1.20 0.57 4.65
N ALA A 62 -1.64 1.51 3.80
CA ALA A 62 -2.93 2.16 3.97
C ALA A 62 -4.10 1.19 3.84
N LYS A 63 -4.08 0.27 2.86
CA LYS A 63 -5.09 -0.78 2.71
C LYS A 63 -5.16 -1.69 3.94
N TRP A 64 -4.02 -2.07 4.49
CA TRP A 64 -3.94 -2.88 5.71
C TRP A 64 -4.61 -2.17 6.89
N LEU A 65 -4.23 -0.92 7.17
CA LEU A 65 -4.75 -0.14 8.29
C LEU A 65 -6.25 0.16 8.19
N ASN A 66 -6.83 0.09 6.98
CA ASN A 66 -8.27 0.28 6.74
C ASN A 66 -9.05 -1.04 6.62
N ASN A 67 -8.44 -2.18 6.97
CA ASN A 67 -9.06 -3.50 6.89
C ASN A 67 -9.59 -3.86 5.49
N VAL A 68 -8.99 -3.29 4.43
CA VAL A 68 -9.42 -3.56 3.04
C VAL A 68 -9.21 -5.03 2.68
N TYR A 69 -8.18 -5.67 3.24
CA TYR A 69 -7.91 -7.10 3.02
C TYR A 69 -8.85 -8.05 3.79
N GLN A 70 -9.65 -7.54 4.73
CA GLN A 70 -10.54 -8.37 5.57
C GLN A 70 -12.01 -8.33 5.11
N ASN A 71 -12.36 -7.39 4.23
CA ASN A 71 -13.73 -7.17 3.76
C ASN A 71 -13.81 -7.42 2.24
N GLU A 72 -13.94 -8.69 1.85
CA GLU A 72 -14.03 -9.09 0.43
C GLU A 72 -15.36 -8.67 -0.25
N GLU A 73 -16.37 -8.19 0.50
CA GLU A 73 -17.76 -8.14 0.02
C GLU A 73 -18.37 -6.76 -0.32
N THR A 74 -17.64 -5.65 -0.26
CA THR A 74 -18.25 -4.34 -0.61
C THR A 74 -17.30 -3.41 -1.35
N THR A 75 -17.18 -3.61 -2.66
CA THR A 75 -16.63 -2.58 -3.56
C THR A 75 -17.72 -2.12 -4.53
N THR A 76 -18.71 -1.40 -4.02
CA THR A 76 -19.35 -0.38 -4.86
C THR A 76 -18.32 0.71 -5.06
N SER A 77 -17.89 0.93 -6.31
CA SER A 77 -16.95 2.02 -6.63
C SER A 77 -17.50 3.34 -6.11
N LEU A 78 -16.70 4.02 -5.29
CA LEU A 78 -16.98 5.35 -4.76
C LEU A 78 -16.56 6.44 -5.74
N LEU A 79 -15.86 6.07 -6.83
CA LEU A 79 -15.43 7.00 -7.86
C LEU A 79 -16.56 7.34 -8.81
N LYS A 80 -16.67 8.62 -9.13
CA LYS A 80 -17.58 9.11 -10.16
C LYS A 80 -16.93 8.98 -11.53
N GLU A 81 -17.75 9.00 -12.60
CA GLU A 81 -17.27 8.99 -13.98
C GLU A 81 -16.27 10.14 -14.26
N SER A 82 -16.51 11.31 -13.68
CA SER A 82 -15.59 12.46 -13.76
C SER A 82 -14.22 12.16 -13.17
N ASP A 83 -14.16 11.40 -12.09
CA ASP A 83 -12.91 11.05 -11.41
C ASP A 83 -12.10 10.08 -12.28
N LEU A 84 -12.79 9.09 -12.86
CA LEU A 84 -12.18 8.11 -13.77
C LEU A 84 -11.66 8.80 -15.03
N SER A 85 -12.43 9.73 -15.60
CA SER A 85 -12.02 10.53 -16.76
C SER A 85 -10.76 11.35 -16.46
N GLU A 86 -10.70 12.00 -15.29
CA GLU A 86 -9.49 12.72 -14.85
C GLU A 86 -8.29 11.77 -14.74
N ILE A 87 -8.45 10.61 -14.09
CA ILE A 87 -7.34 9.67 -13.91
C ILE A 87 -6.83 9.15 -15.25
N LEU A 88 -7.74 8.79 -16.17
CA LEU A 88 -7.37 8.29 -17.50
C LEU A 88 -6.63 9.36 -18.32
N SER A 89 -6.99 10.63 -18.16
CA SER A 89 -6.27 11.74 -18.83
C SER A 89 -4.80 11.87 -18.40
N LEU A 90 -4.41 11.31 -17.25
CA LEU A 90 -3.03 11.31 -16.76
C LEU A 90 -2.16 10.24 -17.41
N SER A 91 -2.73 9.31 -18.17
CA SER A 91 -2.01 8.17 -18.76
C SER A 91 -0.99 8.57 -19.83
N GLU A 92 -1.09 9.78 -20.37
CA GLU A 92 -0.15 10.32 -21.34
C GLU A 92 1.12 10.84 -20.67
N LEU A 93 2.28 10.40 -21.17
CA LEU A 93 3.59 10.77 -20.62
C LEU A 93 3.94 12.23 -20.92
N SER A 94 3.59 13.12 -19.99
CA SER A 94 4.00 14.52 -20.01
C SER A 94 4.46 14.97 -18.63
N ASP A 95 5.39 15.93 -18.55
CA ASP A 95 5.86 16.44 -17.25
C ASP A 95 4.74 17.10 -16.45
N GLN A 96 3.75 17.69 -17.12
CA GLN A 96 2.55 18.22 -16.49
C GLN A 96 1.73 17.10 -15.84
N ASN A 97 1.48 16.00 -16.55
CA ASN A 97 0.74 14.85 -16.03
C ASN A 97 1.49 14.18 -14.89
N LYS A 98 2.82 14.02 -14.98
CA LYS A 98 3.65 13.50 -13.87
C LYS A 98 3.51 14.34 -12.60
N ARG A 99 3.54 15.68 -12.72
CA ARG A 99 3.35 16.58 -11.57
C ARG A 99 1.93 16.50 -11.00
N LYS A 100 0.92 16.47 -11.88
CA LYS A 100 -0.48 16.35 -11.47
C LYS A 100 -0.74 15.01 -10.76
N LEU A 101 -0.24 13.91 -11.31
CA LEU A 101 -0.30 12.57 -10.72
C LEU A 101 0.32 12.53 -9.33
N LYS A 102 1.54 13.05 -9.16
CA LYS A 102 2.20 13.15 -7.84
C LYS A 102 1.38 13.97 -6.84
N LYS A 103 0.79 15.09 -7.27
CA LYS A 103 -0.08 15.92 -6.42
C LYS A 103 -1.30 15.14 -5.94
N LEU A 104 -1.97 14.41 -6.84
CA LEU A 104 -3.15 13.62 -6.52
C LEU A 104 -2.80 12.43 -5.60
N ILE A 105 -1.68 11.76 -5.82
CA ILE A 105 -1.19 10.70 -4.93
C ILE A 105 -0.92 11.27 -3.53
N ASN A 106 -0.29 12.44 -3.42
CA ASN A 106 -0.05 13.08 -2.11
C ASN A 106 -1.36 13.49 -1.41
N GLU A 107 -2.37 13.92 -2.17
CA GLU A 107 -3.71 14.19 -1.63
C GLU A 107 -4.34 12.91 -1.05
N CYS A 108 -4.23 11.80 -1.78
CA CYS A 108 -4.67 10.48 -1.31
C CYS A 108 -3.91 10.02 -0.06
N LYS A 109 -2.58 10.19 -0.03
CA LYS A 109 -1.76 9.89 1.17
C LYS A 109 -2.20 10.69 2.39
N THR A 110 -2.59 11.94 2.22
CA THR A 110 -3.07 12.79 3.33
C THR A 110 -4.43 12.31 3.87
N ASN A 111 -5.24 11.68 3.01
CA ASN A 111 -6.60 11.22 3.31
C ASN A 111 -6.71 9.68 3.31
N TRP A 112 -5.61 8.98 3.62
CA TRP A 112 -5.47 7.53 3.46
C TRP A 112 -6.50 6.71 4.26
N ASN A 113 -7.10 7.29 5.30
CA ASN A 113 -8.11 6.67 6.15
C ASN A 113 -9.54 6.77 5.59
N LYS A 114 -9.72 7.40 4.42
CA LYS A 114 -11.03 7.57 3.78
C LYS A 114 -11.17 6.59 2.60
N PRO A 115 -12.21 5.74 2.55
CA PRO A 115 -12.39 4.75 1.50
C PRO A 115 -12.30 5.30 0.06
N TYR A 116 -12.91 6.46 -0.20
CA TYR A 116 -12.84 7.13 -1.50
C TYR A 116 -11.40 7.39 -1.96
N TYR A 117 -10.54 7.89 -1.05
CA TYR A 117 -9.16 8.25 -1.39
C TYR A 117 -8.28 7.01 -1.57
N LEU A 118 -8.54 5.92 -0.86
CA LEU A 118 -7.88 4.63 -1.09
C LEU A 118 -8.19 4.07 -2.47
N GLU A 119 -9.46 4.11 -2.86
CA GLU A 119 -9.87 3.64 -4.19
C GLU A 119 -9.26 4.52 -5.28
N ARG A 120 -9.35 5.85 -5.16
CA ARG A 120 -8.72 6.79 -6.08
C ARG A 120 -7.22 6.53 -6.21
N TRP A 121 -6.54 6.32 -5.09
CA TRP A 121 -5.11 6.03 -5.06
C TRP A 121 -4.76 4.75 -5.80
N ARG A 122 -5.55 3.68 -5.66
CA ARG A 122 -5.32 2.43 -6.40
C ARG A 122 -5.22 2.65 -7.91
N PHE A 123 -6.10 3.48 -8.48
CA PHE A 123 -6.07 3.78 -9.91
C PHE A 123 -4.91 4.71 -10.29
N LEU A 124 -4.61 5.72 -9.47
CA LEU A 124 -3.46 6.61 -9.68
C LEU A 124 -2.14 5.84 -9.62
N ASP A 125 -1.98 4.91 -8.68
CA ASP A 125 -0.80 4.06 -8.52
C ASP A 125 -0.60 3.16 -9.76
N ALA A 126 -1.68 2.64 -10.35
CA ALA A 126 -1.61 1.90 -11.61
C ALA A 126 -1.12 2.76 -12.78
N ILE A 127 -1.52 4.04 -12.85
CA ILE A 127 -1.00 4.99 -13.84
C ILE A 127 0.49 5.27 -13.57
N ASP A 128 0.88 5.50 -12.32
CA ASP A 128 2.27 5.79 -11.92
C ASP A 128 3.24 4.65 -12.27
N GLN A 129 2.81 3.41 -12.03
CA GLN A 129 3.54 2.20 -12.43
C GLN A 129 3.68 2.09 -13.95
N ARG A 130 2.59 2.34 -14.71
CA ARG A 130 2.62 2.32 -16.19
C ARG A 130 3.54 3.38 -16.79
N MET A 131 3.65 4.54 -16.14
CA MET A 131 4.52 5.63 -16.57
C MET A 131 6.00 5.42 -16.21
N GLY A 132 6.33 4.38 -15.42
CA GLY A 132 7.70 4.10 -14.98
C GLY A 132 8.26 5.15 -14.02
N LEU A 133 7.40 5.82 -13.25
CA LEU A 133 7.81 6.90 -12.34
C LEU A 133 8.24 6.42 -10.95
N LEU A 134 7.96 5.15 -10.63
CA LEU A 134 8.49 4.45 -9.46
C LEU A 134 9.79 3.74 -9.86
N SER A 135 10.91 4.45 -9.66
CA SER A 135 12.27 3.89 -9.57
C SER A 135 12.87 4.26 -8.21
#